data_AF-A0A968LUN1-F1
#
_entry.id   AF-A0A968LUN1-F1
#
_cell.length_a   1.000
_cell.length_b   1.000
_cell.length_c   1.000
_cell.angle_alpha   90.00
_cell.angle_beta   90.00
_cell.angle_gamma   90.00
#
_symmetry.space_group_name_H-M   'P 1'
#
loop_
_entity.id
_entity.type
_entity.pdbx_description
1 polymer ?
#
loop_
_entity_poly.entity_id
_entity_poly.type
_entity_poly.pdbx_seq_one_letter_code
_entity_poly.pdbx_strand_id
1 'polypeptide(L)'
;MSLLVGQIIYTSFPGVGFKSLVSQQVSSDIQHAFVQQIVYQHWDTYNPPRTGYRAIYLHQFSSDRTLFGWFYNEGTDDLGRANIPYCIGYYLSGLLSTVKLENILTCLGIGPVSICDRSVLRQF
;
A
#
# COMPACT_ATOMS: atom_id res chain seq x y z
N MET A 1 -8.93 -9.27 -21.90
CA MET A 1 -9.34 -8.09 -21.11
C MET A 1 -8.19 -7.73 -20.21
N SER A 2 -7.69 -6.48 -20.28
CA SER A 2 -6.62 -6.02 -19.38
C SER A 2 -7.15 -5.93 -17.95
N LEU A 3 -6.41 -6.50 -17.00
CA LEU A 3 -6.69 -6.30 -15.59
C LEU A 3 -6.37 -4.82 -15.26
N LEU A 4 -7.41 -4.04 -14.95
CA LEU A 4 -7.25 -2.67 -14.48
C LEU A 4 -6.89 -2.74 -13.00
N VAL A 5 -5.61 -2.56 -12.70
CA VAL A 5 -5.07 -2.57 -11.33
C VAL A 5 -4.75 -1.13 -10.94
N GLY A 6 -5.42 -0.63 -9.91
CA GLY A 6 -5.14 0.68 -9.32
C GLY A 6 -4.02 0.59 -8.30
N GLN A 7 -3.00 1.44 -8.37
CA GLN A 7 -1.99 1.52 -7.31
C GLN A 7 -2.40 2.55 -6.27
N ILE A 8 -2.10 2.24 -5.01
CA ILE A 8 -2.19 3.16 -3.87
C ILE A 8 -0.91 3.04 -3.05
N ILE A 9 -0.36 4.18 -2.63
CA ILE A 9 0.83 4.24 -1.76
C ILE A 9 0.47 5.11 -0.56
N TYR A 10 0.83 4.68 0.65
CA TYR A 10 0.75 5.52 1.85
C TYR A 10 2.12 5.61 2.51
N THR A 11 2.57 6.84 2.76
CA THR A 11 3.84 7.14 3.41
C THR A 11 3.89 8.59 3.88
N SER A 12 4.93 8.94 4.64
CA SER A 12 5.30 10.35 4.83
C SER A 12 5.96 10.91 3.57
N PHE A 13 5.52 12.10 3.15
CA PHE A 13 6.06 12.87 2.03
C PHE A 13 6.72 14.16 2.53
N PRO A 14 7.85 14.58 1.93
CA PRO A 14 8.54 15.80 2.33
C PRO A 14 7.63 17.04 2.30
N GLY A 15 7.61 17.80 3.39
CA GLY A 15 6.81 19.03 3.53
C GLY A 15 5.28 18.84 3.59
N VAL A 16 4.77 17.61 3.54
CA VAL A 16 3.34 17.29 3.57
C VAL A 16 2.98 16.39 4.76
N GLY A 17 3.90 15.50 5.15
CA GLY A 17 3.65 14.46 6.14
C GLY A 17 2.93 13.26 5.55
N PHE A 18 2.19 12.52 6.39
CA PHE A 18 1.53 11.29 5.99
C PHE A 18 0.39 11.53 5.01
N LYS A 19 0.48 10.92 3.82
CA LYS A 19 -0.56 11.01 2.79
C LYS A 19 -0.64 9.71 2.00
N SER A 20 -1.73 9.54 1.26
CA SER A 20 -1.85 8.51 0.24
C SER A 20 -1.82 9.10 -1.16
N LEU A 21 -1.05 8.50 -2.05
CA LEU A 21 -1.07 8.74 -3.49
C LEU A 21 -1.81 7.59 -4.18
N VAL A 22 -2.68 7.91 -5.13
CA VAL A 22 -3.55 6.93 -5.77
C VAL A 22 -3.56 7.09 -7.29
N SER A 23 -3.64 5.98 -8.01
CA SER A 23 -3.94 5.99 -9.44
C SER A 23 -5.36 6.51 -9.70
N GLN A 24 -5.60 7.09 -10.87
CA GLN A 24 -6.92 7.66 -11.25
C GLN A 24 -8.08 6.65 -11.13
N GLN A 25 -7.84 5.36 -11.35
CA GLN A 25 -8.86 4.31 -11.20
C GLN A 25 -9.24 3.96 -9.76
N VAL A 26 -8.55 4.49 -8.75
CA VAL A 26 -8.85 4.25 -7.33
C VAL A 26 -9.76 5.35 -6.82
N SER A 27 -11.00 5.02 -6.48
CA SER A 27 -11.94 5.99 -5.91
C SER A 27 -11.59 6.35 -4.46
N SER A 28 -12.14 7.46 -3.98
CA SER A 28 -11.97 7.93 -2.59
C SER A 28 -12.35 6.87 -1.55
N ASP A 29 -13.39 6.08 -1.82
CA ASP A 29 -13.85 5.04 -0.90
C ASP A 29 -12.82 3.90 -0.75
N ILE A 30 -12.16 3.54 -1.85
CA ILE A 30 -11.09 2.52 -1.84
C ILE A 30 -9.85 3.07 -1.13
N GLN A 31 -9.53 4.34 -1.35
CA GLN A 31 -8.45 5.03 -0.64
C GLN A 31 -8.72 5.07 0.88
N HIS A 32 -9.94 5.41 1.29
CA HIS A 32 -10.34 5.38 2.69
C HIS A 32 -10.29 3.96 3.27
N ALA A 33 -10.82 2.96 2.57
CA ALA A 33 -10.77 1.57 3.00
C ALA A 33 -9.31 1.10 3.19
N PHE A 34 -8.42 1.47 2.28
CA PHE A 34 -7.00 1.16 2.41
C PHE A 34 -6.38 1.80 3.67
N VAL A 35 -6.57 3.10 3.89
CA VAL A 35 -6.00 3.77 5.07
C VAL A 35 -6.57 3.18 6.36
N GLN A 36 -7.88 3.00 6.44
CA GLN A 36 -8.55 2.57 7.67
C GLN A 36 -8.34 1.09 7.99
N GLN A 37 -8.46 0.22 6.99
CA GLN A 37 -8.49 -1.23 7.20
C GLN A 37 -7.12 -1.87 7.03
N ILE A 38 -6.21 -1.21 6.32
CA ILE A 38 -4.87 -1.74 6.06
C ILE A 38 -3.86 -0.97 6.90
N VAL A 39 -3.70 0.33 6.65
CA VAL A 39 -2.65 1.13 7.30
C VAL A 39 -2.85 1.20 8.81
N TYR A 40 -3.99 1.71 9.27
CA TYR A 40 -4.22 1.94 10.70
C TYR A 40 -4.42 0.65 11.52
N GLN A 41 -4.82 -0.45 10.89
CA GLN A 41 -4.92 -1.74 11.59
C GLN A 41 -3.56 -2.41 11.79
N HIS A 42 -2.60 -2.16 10.89
CA HIS A 42 -1.30 -2.83 10.92
C HIS A 42 -0.15 -1.92 11.33
N TRP A 43 -0.41 -0.62 11.52
CA TRP A 43 0.59 0.35 11.90
C TRP A 43 0.17 1.17 13.11
N ASP A 44 0.64 0.75 14.28
CA ASP A 44 0.58 1.55 15.50
C ASP A 44 1.77 2.51 15.54
N THR A 45 1.51 3.83 15.47
CA THR A 45 2.59 4.84 15.53
C THR A 45 3.29 4.88 16.90
N TYR A 46 2.62 4.48 17.98
CA TYR A 46 3.20 4.46 19.33
C TYR A 46 4.00 3.19 19.60
N ASN A 47 3.70 2.10 18.86
CA ASN A 47 4.43 0.84 18.91
C ASN A 47 4.69 0.32 17.50
N PRO A 48 5.52 1.02 16.70
CA PRO A 48 5.70 0.65 15.31
C PRO A 48 6.42 -0.69 15.18
N PRO A 49 6.19 -1.44 14.08
CA PRO A 49 6.99 -2.62 13.77
C PRO A 49 8.49 -2.28 13.82
N ARG A 50 9.35 -3.26 14.08
CA ARG A 50 10.80 -3.04 14.10
C ARG A 50 11.32 -2.51 12.74
N THR A 51 12.41 -1.76 12.73
CA THR A 51 13.09 -1.35 11.50
C THR A 51 13.47 -2.57 10.65
N GLY A 52 13.29 -2.48 9.33
CA GLY A 52 13.44 -3.59 8.40
C GLY A 52 12.26 -4.56 8.39
N TYR A 53 11.16 -4.25 9.08
CA TYR A 53 9.92 -5.00 8.97
C TYR A 53 9.43 -4.98 7.52
N ARG A 54 9.09 -6.17 7.01
CA ARG A 54 8.48 -6.36 5.70
C ARG A 54 7.34 -7.36 5.84
N ALA A 55 6.17 -7.02 5.34
CA ALA A 55 5.03 -7.91 5.31
C ALA A 55 4.27 -7.77 4.01
N ILE A 56 3.56 -8.84 3.64
CA ILE A 56 2.55 -8.82 2.60
C ILE A 56 1.17 -8.77 3.24
N TYR A 57 0.20 -8.21 2.55
CA TYR A 57 -1.19 -8.28 2.95
C TYR A 57 -2.08 -8.61 1.76
N LEU A 58 -3.18 -9.29 2.05
CA LEU A 58 -4.28 -9.57 1.14
C LEU A 58 -5.57 -9.36 1.94
N HIS A 59 -6.41 -8.45 1.48
CA HIS A 59 -7.62 -8.05 2.18
C HIS A 59 -8.78 -7.92 1.20
N GLN A 60 -9.82 -8.69 1.45
CA GLN A 60 -11.05 -8.65 0.68
C GLN A 60 -12.16 -8.07 1.56
N PHE A 61 -12.60 -6.85 1.27
CA PHE A 61 -13.67 -6.19 2.04
C PHE A 61 -15.05 -6.31 1.39
N SER A 62 -15.11 -6.75 0.13
CA SER A 62 -16.33 -7.31 -0.50
C SER A 62 -15.93 -8.38 -1.51
N SER A 63 -16.89 -9.22 -1.93
CA SER A 63 -16.64 -10.35 -2.85
C SER A 63 -16.00 -9.93 -4.18
N ASP A 64 -16.18 -8.67 -4.58
CA ASP A 64 -15.69 -8.05 -5.80
C ASP A 64 -14.60 -6.99 -5.57
N ARG A 65 -14.10 -6.80 -4.34
CA ARG A 65 -13.10 -5.77 -4.06
C ARG A 65 -12.00 -6.30 -3.17
N THR A 66 -10.81 -6.36 -3.75
CA THR A 66 -9.62 -6.90 -3.09
C THR A 66 -8.50 -5.86 -3.12
N LEU A 67 -7.89 -5.65 -1.96
CA LEU A 67 -6.64 -4.91 -1.80
C LEU A 67 -5.53 -5.89 -1.45
N PHE A 68 -4.38 -5.73 -2.07
CA PHE A 68 -3.20 -6.54 -1.76
C PHE A 68 -1.94 -5.74 -1.95
N GLY A 69 -0.88 -6.09 -1.24
CA GLY A 69 0.40 -5.42 -1.39
C GLY A 69 1.35 -5.67 -0.23
N TRP A 70 2.16 -4.66 0.09
CA TRP A 70 3.26 -4.77 1.04
C TRP A 70 3.25 -3.63 2.06
N PHE A 71 3.76 -3.95 3.24
CA PHE A 71 4.16 -3.00 4.27
C PHE A 71 5.66 -3.08 4.48
N TYR A 72 6.30 -1.92 4.53
CA TYR A 72 7.69 -1.80 4.93
C TYR A 72 7.84 -0.81 6.08
N ASN A 73 8.69 -1.17 7.03
CA ASN A 73 9.34 -0.22 7.91
C ASN A 73 10.77 0.02 7.43
N GLU A 74 10.92 0.91 6.45
CA GLU A 74 12.23 1.30 5.93
C GLU A 74 12.32 2.81 5.75
N GLY A 75 13.50 3.35 6.06
CA GLY A 75 13.84 4.76 5.89
C GLY A 75 13.36 5.68 7.00
N THR A 76 13.82 6.93 6.92
CA THR A 76 13.37 8.06 7.71
C THR A 76 12.52 8.99 6.84
N ASP A 77 11.78 9.90 7.44
CA ASP A 77 11.23 11.04 6.71
C ASP A 77 12.23 12.21 6.63
N ASP A 78 11.77 13.32 6.07
CA ASP A 78 12.49 14.58 5.91
C ASP A 78 12.87 15.26 7.23
N LEU A 79 12.19 14.90 8.33
CA LEU A 79 12.49 15.37 9.68
C LEU A 79 13.43 14.43 10.45
N GLY A 80 13.92 13.36 9.80
CA GLY A 80 14.77 12.35 10.43
C GLY A 80 14.02 11.40 11.36
N ARG A 81 12.67 11.39 11.35
CA ARG A 81 11.88 10.43 12.13
C ARG A 81 12.03 9.05 11.52
N ALA A 82 12.40 8.08 12.34
CA ALA A 82 12.44 6.66 11.97
C ALA A 82 11.04 6.03 12.03
N ASN A 83 10.92 4.79 11.57
CA ASN A 83 9.69 4.00 11.65
C ASN A 83 8.52 4.59 10.87
N ILE A 84 8.80 5.02 9.63
CA ILE A 84 7.81 5.57 8.73
C ILE A 84 7.16 4.44 7.92
N PRO A 85 5.83 4.26 7.98
CA PRO A 85 5.14 3.28 7.15
C PRO A 85 5.41 3.55 5.68
N TYR A 86 5.80 2.52 4.94
CA TYR A 86 5.73 2.49 3.50
C TYR A 86 4.74 1.40 3.08
N CYS A 87 3.52 1.80 2.76
CA CYS A 87 2.47 0.87 2.38
C CYS A 87 2.26 0.98 0.87
N ILE A 88 2.49 -0.10 0.14
CA ILE A 88 2.21 -0.17 -1.30
C ILE A 88 1.04 -1.13 -1.47
N GLY A 89 0.02 -0.69 -2.19
CA GLY A 89 -1.18 -1.45 -2.43
C GLY A 89 -1.63 -1.42 -3.88
N TYR A 90 -2.33 -2.49 -4.23
CA TYR A 90 -3.00 -2.67 -5.49
C TYR A 90 -4.45 -3.01 -5.25
N TYR A 91 -5.33 -2.34 -5.98
CA TYR A 91 -6.76 -2.57 -5.97
C TYR A 91 -7.17 -3.41 -7.19
N LEU A 92 -7.88 -4.50 -6.90
CA LEU A 92 -8.54 -5.34 -7.88
C LEU A 92 -10.06 -5.24 -7.72
N SER A 93 -10.72 -4.89 -8.83
CA SER A 93 -12.18 -4.96 -8.98
C SER A 93 -12.60 -6.28 -9.62
N GLY A 94 -13.71 -6.83 -9.16
CA GLY A 94 -14.33 -8.08 -9.60
C GLY A 94 -13.99 -9.29 -8.73
N LEU A 95 -14.71 -10.38 -9.00
CA LEU A 95 -14.58 -11.62 -8.23
C LEU A 95 -13.15 -12.16 -8.25
N LEU A 96 -12.70 -12.60 -7.07
CA LEU A 96 -11.41 -13.23 -6.85
C LEU A 96 -11.51 -14.73 -7.17
N SER A 97 -11.33 -15.09 -8.44
CA SER A 97 -11.21 -16.49 -8.85
C SER A 97 -9.88 -17.09 -8.37
N THR A 98 -9.80 -18.43 -8.31
CA THR A 98 -8.56 -19.15 -7.96
C THR A 98 -7.36 -18.69 -8.80
N VAL A 99 -7.55 -18.55 -10.11
CA VAL A 99 -6.50 -18.07 -11.04
C VAL A 99 -6.03 -16.65 -10.69
N LYS A 100 -6.95 -15.74 -10.33
CA LYS A 100 -6.57 -14.37 -9.93
C LYS A 100 -5.85 -14.37 -8.58
N LEU A 101 -6.28 -15.20 -7.64
CA LEU A 101 -5.63 -15.34 -6.34
C LEU A 101 -4.19 -15.86 -6.49
N GLU A 102 -3.98 -16.91 -7.29
CA GLU A 102 -2.65 -17.44 -7.57
C GLU A 102 -1.73 -16.39 -8.20
N ASN A 103 -2.26 -15.58 -9.12
CA ASN A 103 -1.52 -14.46 -9.71
C ASN A 103 -1.15 -13.41 -8.64
N ILE A 104 -2.08 -13.03 -7.77
CA ILE A 104 -1.81 -12.09 -6.67
C ILE A 104 -0.71 -12.64 -5.76
N LEU A 105 -0.82 -13.90 -5.32
CA LEU A 105 0.16 -14.51 -4.43
C LEU A 105 1.55 -14.59 -5.09
N THR A 106 1.58 -14.90 -6.39
CA THR A 106 2.83 -14.90 -7.17
C THR A 106 3.44 -13.49 -7.22
N CYS A 107 2.64 -12.47 -7.52
CA CYS A 107 3.11 -11.08 -7.49
C CYS A 107 3.61 -10.67 -6.11
N LEU A 108 2.88 -11.00 -5.04
CA LEU A 108 3.27 -10.71 -3.65
C LEU A 108 4.62 -11.34 -3.29
N GLY A 109 4.90 -12.55 -3.79
CA GLY A 109 6.18 -13.24 -3.61
C GLY A 109 7.34 -12.61 -4.39
N ILE A 110 7.07 -12.02 -5.57
CA ILE A 110 8.08 -11.34 -6.38
C ILE A 110 8.43 -9.96 -5.80
N GLY A 111 7.42 -9.23 -5.30
CA GLY A 111 7.57 -7.87 -4.80
C GLY A 111 6.87 -6.83 -5.69
N PRO A 112 6.85 -5.56 -5.24
CA PRO A 112 6.21 -4.48 -5.98
C PRO A 112 6.99 -4.16 -7.26
N VAL A 113 6.29 -3.70 -8.29
CA VAL A 113 6.89 -3.31 -9.58
C VAL A 113 7.95 -2.22 -9.40
N SER A 114 7.68 -1.28 -8.50
CA SER A 114 8.64 -0.27 -8.09
C SER A 114 8.39 0.17 -6.65
N ILE A 115 9.48 0.42 -5.94
CA ILE A 115 9.49 1.12 -4.66
C ILE A 115 9.85 2.57 -5.02
N CYS A 116 8.87 3.47 -5.04
CA CYS A 116 9.16 4.89 -5.26
C CYS A 116 10.07 5.42 -4.15
N ASP A 117 11.18 6.05 -4.55
CA ASP A 117 12.00 6.77 -3.59
C ASP A 117 11.23 8.01 -3.09
N ARG A 118 11.06 8.07 -1.77
CA ARG A 118 10.34 9.14 -1.06
C ARG A 118 10.94 10.52 -1.32
N SER A 119 12.24 10.60 -1.58
CA SER A 119 12.95 11.86 -1.82
C SER A 119 12.56 12.52 -3.15
N VAL A 120 12.13 11.70 -4.11
CA VAL A 120 11.74 12.10 -5.48
C VAL A 120 10.25 12.38 -5.61
N LEU A 121 9.44 11.95 -4.63
CA LEU A 121 8.02 12.26 -4.54
C LEU A 121 7.82 13.70 -4.03
N ARG A 122 8.30 14.67 -4.81
CA ARG A 122 8.04 16.09 -4.59
C ARG A 122 6.73 16.45 -5.29
N GLN A 123 5.77 16.91 -4.48
CA GLN A 123 4.50 17.55 -4.84
C GLN A 123 4.00 17.36 -6.30
N PHE A 124 2.92 16.59 -6.45
CA PHE A 124 1.90 16.88 -7.45
C PHE A 124 1.02 18.02 -6.94
#